data_AF-A0A1E1F888-F1
#
_entry.id   AF-A0A1E1F888-F1
#
_cell.length_a   1.000
_cell.length_b   1.000
_cell.length_c   1.000
_cell.angle_alpha   90.00
_cell.angle_beta   90.00
_cell.angle_gamma   90.00
#
_symmetry.space_group_name_H-M   'P 1'
#
loop_
_entity.id
_entity.type
_entity.pdbx_description
1 polymer ?
#
loop_
_entity_poly.entity_id
_entity_poly.type
_entity_poly.pdbx_seq_one_letter_code
_entity_poly.pdbx_strand_id
1 'polypeptide(L)'
;MFAIACGYEDADDLDALRDDPGFRLALGKLPESGAGLASQPTMSRWENAPTTRELASMMAAMIDIYCASYPAPPTAVTLDIDDTCDVVHGYQQLSFWNGHHGERCFLPIHIYDTATGRPVAMLLRTGKTPSGKEAAGHIRRLVRHLRRNWPDTHITIRGDGHYGRPEVMAYCDAARVDYVFGLPTNSALRADPAIVAVADACAVKRAQRQCPVLRNYAETRYGAKTWKCQRRVVARIEASTLGMDIRYVVTSLATGSAEHIYDTLYCARGQAENLIKRHKSQLASDRTSCRSANANQMRLILHTAAYWLLWRIQQAMPRTAALASAEFTTLRLRLLKVAARVVESASRIRIAFASACPDADLFRALVLRLKPAPT
;
A
#
# COMPACT_ATOMS: atom_id res chain seq x y z
N MET A 1 -0.39 2.33 17.67
CA MET A 1 -1.30 1.56 16.78
C MET A 1 -2.78 1.83 17.11
N PHE A 2 -3.30 1.45 18.28
CA PHE A 2 -4.70 1.72 18.63
C PHE A 2 -5.04 3.22 18.62
N ALA A 3 -4.19 4.07 19.21
CA ALA A 3 -4.36 5.52 19.17
C ALA A 3 -4.52 6.05 17.72
N ILE A 4 -3.61 5.64 16.82
CA ILE A 4 -3.68 5.98 15.39
C ILE A 4 -4.97 5.47 14.73
N ALA A 5 -5.40 4.24 15.03
CA ALA A 5 -6.67 3.70 14.51
C ALA A 5 -7.87 4.56 14.97
N CYS A 6 -7.81 5.09 16.20
CA CYS A 6 -8.76 6.04 16.76
C CYS A 6 -8.53 7.51 16.32
N GLY A 7 -7.58 7.78 15.42
CA GLY A 7 -7.33 9.12 14.88
C GLY A 7 -6.59 10.04 15.86
N TYR A 8 -5.65 9.47 16.62
CA TYR A 8 -4.66 10.19 17.41
C TYR A 8 -3.27 9.84 16.86
N GLU A 9 -2.79 10.64 15.92
CA GLU A 9 -1.63 10.34 15.06
C GLU A 9 -0.27 10.67 15.68
N ASP A 10 -0.18 11.68 16.55
CA ASP A 10 1.11 12.29 16.96
C ASP A 10 1.53 12.01 18.40
N ALA A 11 0.87 11.07 19.06
CA ALA A 11 1.07 10.75 20.48
C ALA A 11 0.74 11.89 21.47
N ASP A 12 0.41 13.09 20.99
CA ASP A 12 0.09 14.27 21.83
C ASP A 12 -1.04 14.01 22.82
N ASP A 13 -2.06 13.25 22.42
CA ASP A 13 -3.20 12.92 23.28
C ASP A 13 -2.90 11.83 24.32
N LEU A 14 -1.73 11.18 24.28
CA LEU A 14 -1.48 9.98 25.09
C LEU A 14 -1.40 10.27 26.59
N ASP A 15 -1.13 11.51 26.99
CA ASP A 15 -1.24 11.89 28.41
C ASP A 15 -2.69 11.91 28.91
N ALA A 16 -3.65 12.25 28.04
CA ALA A 16 -5.08 12.15 28.36
C ALA A 16 -5.59 10.71 28.18
N LEU A 17 -5.14 10.02 27.14
CA LEU A 17 -5.62 8.67 26.79
C LEU A 17 -5.01 7.55 27.63
N ARG A 18 -3.94 7.82 28.39
CA ARG A 18 -3.27 6.76 29.17
C ARG A 18 -4.15 6.12 30.23
N ASP A 19 -5.13 6.87 30.72
CA ASP A 19 -6.08 6.41 31.73
C ASP A 19 -7.47 6.13 31.14
N ASP A 20 -7.62 6.24 29.81
CA ASP A 20 -8.86 5.88 29.12
C ASP A 20 -9.18 4.39 29.34
N PRO A 21 -10.37 4.05 29.89
CA PRO A 21 -10.78 2.68 30.16
C PRO A 21 -10.73 1.75 28.95
N GLY A 22 -11.06 2.28 27.75
CA GLY A 22 -11.10 1.51 26.51
C GLY A 22 -9.69 1.14 26.02
N PHE A 23 -8.77 2.10 26.00
CA PHE A 23 -7.37 1.85 25.64
C PHE A 23 -6.67 0.92 26.63
N ARG A 24 -6.93 1.09 27.94
CA ARG A 24 -6.40 0.18 28.97
C ARG A 24 -6.87 -1.25 28.73
N LEU A 25 -8.17 -1.44 28.53
CA LEU A 25 -8.76 -2.73 28.27
C LEU A 25 -8.22 -3.38 26.97
N ALA A 26 -8.08 -2.59 25.90
CA ALA A 26 -7.53 -3.06 24.63
C ALA A 26 -6.09 -3.60 24.74
N LEU A 27 -5.35 -3.17 25.77
CA LEU A 27 -4.00 -3.63 26.09
C LEU A 27 -3.97 -4.62 27.27
N GLY A 28 -5.13 -5.20 27.63
CA GLY A 28 -5.24 -6.22 28.67
C GLY A 28 -5.06 -5.71 30.09
N LYS A 29 -5.17 -4.39 30.32
CA LYS A 29 -5.13 -3.80 31.66
C LYS A 29 -6.53 -3.61 32.24
N LEU A 30 -6.60 -3.60 33.57
CA LEU A 30 -7.80 -3.20 34.30
C LEU A 30 -8.14 -1.74 33.98
N PRO A 31 -9.42 -1.43 33.65
CA PRO A 31 -9.83 -0.12 33.16
C PRO A 31 -9.87 0.98 34.22
N GLU A 32 -10.18 0.65 35.47
CA GLU A 32 -10.31 1.61 36.57
C GLU A 32 -9.11 1.54 37.53
N SER A 33 -8.57 0.34 37.77
CA SER A 33 -7.51 0.11 38.77
C SER A 33 -6.13 -0.21 38.18
N GLY A 34 -5.08 0.09 38.93
CA GLY A 34 -3.68 -0.18 38.56
C GLY A 34 -3.03 0.94 37.72
N ALA A 35 -1.77 0.71 37.31
CA ALA A 35 -0.99 1.71 36.58
C ALA A 35 -1.48 1.92 35.15
N GLY A 36 -1.70 3.19 34.79
CA GLY A 36 -2.09 3.63 33.45
C GLY A 36 -1.11 3.24 32.35
N LEU A 37 -1.42 3.61 31.11
CA LEU A 37 -0.58 3.36 29.96
C LEU A 37 0.63 4.31 29.90
N ALA A 38 1.48 4.10 28.91
CA ALA A 38 2.63 4.95 28.64
C ALA A 38 2.17 6.38 28.29
N SER A 39 2.81 7.37 28.92
CA SER A 39 2.63 8.80 28.67
C SER A 39 3.19 9.23 27.31
N GLN A 40 2.85 10.44 26.87
CA GLN A 40 3.37 11.03 25.64
C GLN A 40 4.92 11.04 25.61
N PRO A 41 5.64 11.48 26.66
CA PRO A 41 7.10 11.48 26.62
C PRO A 41 7.71 10.07 26.54
N THR A 42 7.02 9.07 27.09
CA THR A 42 7.46 7.67 27.03
C THR A 42 7.34 7.13 25.62
N MET A 43 6.22 7.41 24.96
CA MET A 43 5.97 6.99 23.58
C MET A 43 6.88 7.71 22.59
N SER A 44 7.12 9.01 22.77
CA SER A 44 8.08 9.77 21.96
C SER A 44 9.50 9.20 22.04
N ARG A 45 9.97 8.81 23.24
CA ARG A 45 11.28 8.14 23.39
C ARG A 45 11.29 6.77 22.73
N TRP A 46 10.21 5.99 22.89
CA TRP A 46 10.09 4.68 22.27
C TRP A 46 10.06 4.75 20.74
N GLU A 47 9.36 5.72 20.15
CA GLU A 47 9.32 5.94 18.70
C GLU A 47 10.68 6.30 18.09
N ASN A 48 11.59 6.87 18.91
CA ASN A 48 12.93 7.25 18.49
C ASN A 48 14.01 6.21 18.84
N ALA A 49 13.67 5.15 19.57
CA ALA A 49 14.64 4.17 20.05
C ALA A 49 15.15 3.21 18.94
N PRO A 50 14.32 2.72 17.99
CA PRO A 50 14.78 1.71 17.05
C PRO A 50 15.89 2.16 16.12
N THR A 51 16.90 1.30 16.06
CA THR A 51 17.94 1.30 15.06
C THR A 51 17.42 0.79 13.71
N THR A 52 18.19 1.03 12.65
CA THR A 52 17.89 0.48 11.31
C THR A 52 17.78 -1.05 11.31
N ARG A 53 18.47 -1.75 12.23
CA ARG A 53 18.37 -3.21 12.37
C ARG A 53 17.00 -3.63 12.89
N GLU A 54 16.52 -2.98 13.97
CA GLU A 54 15.20 -3.28 14.53
C GLU A 54 14.09 -2.91 13.55
N LEU A 55 14.22 -1.79 12.84
CA LEU A 55 13.27 -1.41 11.79
C LEU A 55 13.24 -2.44 10.65
N ALA A 56 14.38 -3.00 10.25
CA ALA A 56 14.42 -4.07 9.26
C ALA A 56 13.71 -5.34 9.75
N SER A 57 13.83 -5.69 11.04
CA SER A 57 13.10 -6.80 11.66
C SER A 57 11.60 -6.52 11.74
N MET A 58 11.19 -5.30 12.08
CA MET A 58 9.78 -4.89 12.09
C MET A 58 9.17 -4.93 10.68
N MET A 59 9.91 -4.50 9.65
CA MET A 59 9.51 -4.65 8.26
C MET A 59 9.37 -6.11 7.83
N ALA A 60 10.26 -6.99 8.31
CA ALA A 60 10.13 -8.42 8.09
C ALA A 60 8.85 -8.97 8.72
N ALA A 61 8.56 -8.59 9.98
CA ALA A 61 7.34 -8.99 10.67
C ALA A 61 6.06 -8.48 9.97
N MET A 62 6.07 -7.30 9.35
CA MET A 62 4.95 -6.84 8.52
C MET A 62 4.69 -7.75 7.32
N ILE A 63 5.74 -8.26 6.67
CA ILE A 63 5.61 -9.21 5.58
C ILE A 63 5.10 -10.55 6.11
N ASP A 64 5.54 -10.99 7.29
CA ASP A 64 5.01 -12.19 7.95
C ASP A 64 3.51 -12.05 8.29
N ILE A 65 3.06 -10.88 8.77
CA ILE A 65 1.63 -10.59 8.99
C ILE A 65 0.85 -10.68 7.69
N TYR A 66 1.37 -10.12 6.59
CA TYR A 66 0.78 -10.27 5.28
C TYR A 66 0.67 -11.75 4.87
N CYS A 67 1.74 -12.52 5.04
CA CYS A 67 1.75 -13.95 4.71
C CYS A 67 0.72 -14.74 5.54
N ALA A 68 0.67 -14.51 6.84
CA ALA A 68 -0.24 -15.16 7.78
C ALA A 68 -1.71 -14.72 7.63
N SER A 69 -1.97 -13.61 6.93
CA SER A 69 -3.34 -13.14 6.65
C SER A 69 -4.09 -14.03 5.65
N TYR A 70 -3.36 -14.89 4.93
CA TYR A 70 -3.92 -15.92 4.07
C TYR A 70 -4.13 -17.22 4.84
N PRO A 71 -5.24 -17.94 4.63
CA PRO A 71 -5.48 -19.23 5.29
C PRO A 71 -4.50 -20.33 4.82
N ALA A 72 -3.99 -20.21 3.60
CA ALA A 72 -2.96 -21.07 3.02
C ALA A 72 -2.16 -20.25 1.98
N PRO A 73 -0.91 -20.64 1.64
CA PRO A 73 -0.13 -19.99 0.57
C PRO A 73 -0.95 -19.89 -0.72
N PRO A 74 -1.16 -18.68 -1.27
CA PRO A 74 -1.93 -18.51 -2.49
C PRO A 74 -1.18 -19.07 -3.71
N THR A 75 -1.90 -19.50 -4.75
CA THR A 75 -1.26 -19.96 -6.00
C THR A 75 -0.52 -18.83 -6.71
N ALA A 76 -1.05 -17.61 -6.65
CA ALA A 76 -0.44 -16.43 -7.26
C ALA A 76 -0.78 -15.15 -6.48
N VAL A 77 0.13 -14.18 -6.50
CA VAL A 77 -0.07 -12.82 -5.98
C VAL A 77 0.51 -11.80 -6.95
N THR A 78 -0.20 -10.68 -7.11
CA THR A 78 0.30 -9.50 -7.81
C THR A 78 0.52 -8.39 -6.79
N LEU A 79 1.75 -7.90 -6.71
CA LEU A 79 2.15 -6.86 -5.76
C LEU A 79 2.37 -5.57 -6.51
N ASP A 80 1.58 -4.56 -6.14
CA ASP A 80 1.73 -3.21 -6.65
C ASP A 80 2.75 -2.46 -5.83
N ILE A 81 3.77 -1.95 -6.51
CA ILE A 81 4.80 -1.11 -5.94
C ILE A 81 4.64 0.30 -6.50
N ASP A 82 4.57 1.26 -5.58
CA ASP A 82 4.47 2.68 -5.91
C ASP A 82 5.30 3.51 -4.93
N ASP A 83 5.67 4.73 -5.31
CA ASP A 83 6.16 5.73 -4.37
C ASP A 83 5.21 6.92 -4.29
N THR A 84 5.26 7.64 -3.18
CA THR A 84 4.31 8.72 -2.94
C THR A 84 4.98 9.90 -2.26
N CYS A 85 4.68 11.12 -2.70
CA CYS A 85 5.27 12.32 -2.12
C CYS A 85 4.77 12.54 -0.68
N ASP A 86 5.69 12.58 0.28
CA ASP A 86 5.43 12.90 1.68
C ASP A 86 6.17 14.20 2.01
N VAL A 87 5.42 15.31 2.01
CA VAL A 87 5.97 16.66 2.11
C VAL A 87 6.46 16.91 3.52
N VAL A 88 7.69 17.40 3.63
CA VAL A 88 8.37 17.60 4.91
C VAL A 88 8.37 19.08 5.27
N HIS A 89 8.01 19.38 6.51
CA HIS A 89 8.21 20.70 7.09
C HIS A 89 9.57 20.76 7.83
N GLY A 90 10.39 21.75 7.46
CA GLY A 90 11.73 21.94 8.02
C GLY A 90 12.80 21.00 7.43
N TYR A 91 13.92 20.87 8.13
CA TYR A 91 15.10 20.13 7.66
C TYR A 91 15.27 18.78 8.38
N GLN A 92 14.34 17.86 8.15
CA GLN A 92 14.44 16.50 8.69
C GLN A 92 15.51 15.67 7.96
N GLN A 93 16.10 14.68 8.64
CA GLN A 93 17.09 13.78 8.03
C GLN A 93 16.49 13.07 6.82
N LEU A 94 17.26 12.97 5.72
CA LEU A 94 16.85 12.35 4.44
C LEU A 94 15.75 13.11 3.65
N SER A 95 15.23 14.24 4.16
CA SER A 95 14.29 15.08 3.38
C SER A 95 15.05 15.80 2.27
N PHE A 96 14.74 15.50 1.01
CA PHE A 96 15.48 15.99 -0.17
C PHE A 96 14.52 16.78 -1.07
N TRP A 97 15.05 17.77 -1.80
CA TRP A 97 14.27 18.47 -2.81
C TRP A 97 13.94 17.55 -3.99
N ASN A 98 12.68 17.54 -4.40
CA ASN A 98 12.21 16.80 -5.56
C ASN A 98 11.67 17.77 -6.62
N GLY A 99 12.34 17.85 -7.78
CA GLY A 99 11.94 18.77 -8.85
C GLY A 99 10.64 18.41 -9.56
N HIS A 100 10.18 17.15 -9.49
CA HIS A 100 8.89 16.76 -10.08
C HIS A 100 7.72 17.23 -9.20
N HIS A 101 7.86 17.14 -7.88
CA HIS A 101 6.84 17.60 -6.94
C HIS A 101 6.96 19.08 -6.59
N GLY A 102 8.11 19.71 -6.85
CA GLY A 102 8.36 21.11 -6.47
C GLY A 102 8.43 21.30 -4.95
N GLU A 103 8.79 20.25 -4.21
CA GLU A 103 8.70 20.21 -2.76
C GLU A 103 9.93 19.54 -2.14
N ARG A 104 10.19 19.84 -0.87
CA ARG A 104 11.10 19.04 -0.05
C ARG A 104 10.31 17.90 0.58
N CYS A 105 10.68 16.66 0.27
CA CYS A 105 9.87 15.51 0.66
C CYS A 105 10.69 14.26 0.96
N PHE A 106 9.99 13.26 1.49
CA PHE A 106 10.32 11.86 1.35
C PHE A 106 9.55 11.27 0.15
N LEU A 107 10.03 10.13 -0.35
CA LEU A 107 9.30 9.30 -1.31
C LEU A 107 9.17 7.87 -0.77
N PRO A 108 8.33 7.63 0.28
CA PRO A 108 8.13 6.29 0.79
C PRO A 108 7.65 5.35 -0.32
N ILE A 109 8.24 4.16 -0.38
CA ILE A 109 7.74 3.07 -1.21
C ILE A 109 6.60 2.40 -0.46
N HIS A 110 5.47 2.27 -1.14
CA HIS A 110 4.33 1.51 -0.68
C HIS A 110 4.14 0.27 -1.53
N ILE A 111 3.98 -0.89 -0.89
CA ILE A 111 3.71 -2.16 -1.56
C ILE A 111 2.40 -2.74 -1.03
N TYR A 112 1.48 -3.00 -1.96
CA TYR A 112 0.16 -3.56 -1.67
C TYR A 112 -0.11 -4.81 -2.50
N ASP A 113 -0.85 -5.74 -1.93
CA ASP A 113 -1.67 -6.67 -2.68
C ASP A 113 -3.03 -6.01 -2.89
N THR A 114 -3.22 -5.39 -4.07
CA THR A 114 -4.41 -4.57 -4.34
C THR A 114 -5.68 -5.40 -4.51
N ALA A 115 -5.58 -6.69 -4.85
CA ALA A 115 -6.73 -7.56 -5.00
C ALA A 115 -7.44 -7.79 -3.65
N THR A 116 -6.68 -7.78 -2.55
CA THR A 116 -7.20 -7.97 -1.19
C THR A 116 -7.16 -6.70 -0.34
N GLY A 117 -6.55 -5.63 -0.85
CA GLY A 117 -6.33 -4.37 -0.12
C GLY A 117 -5.34 -4.49 1.04
N ARG A 118 -4.47 -5.51 1.02
CA ARG A 118 -3.54 -5.79 2.12
C ARG A 118 -2.23 -5.02 1.93
N PRO A 119 -1.76 -4.25 2.93
CA PRO A 119 -0.42 -3.66 2.89
C PRO A 119 0.64 -4.74 3.12
N VAL A 120 1.70 -4.72 2.30
CA VAL A 120 2.77 -5.74 2.35
C VAL A 120 4.03 -5.17 2.97
N ALA A 121 4.50 -4.03 2.46
CA ALA A 121 5.71 -3.38 2.96
C ALA A 121 5.69 -1.88 2.68
N MET A 122 6.13 -1.07 3.65
CA MET A 122 6.22 0.39 3.57
C MET A 122 7.63 0.84 3.96
N LEU A 123 8.34 1.50 3.05
CA LEU A 123 9.73 1.89 3.27
C LEU A 123 9.94 3.38 3.03
N LEU A 124 10.27 4.11 4.09
CA LEU A 124 10.69 5.49 4.02
C LEU A 124 11.97 5.61 3.17
N ARG A 125 11.97 6.60 2.27
CA ARG A 125 13.14 6.92 1.46
C ARG A 125 13.32 8.42 1.33
N THR A 126 14.54 8.79 0.96
CA THR A 126 14.87 10.13 0.51
C THR A 126 13.94 10.58 -0.63
N GLY A 127 13.66 11.88 -0.70
CA GLY A 127 12.86 12.51 -1.75
C GLY A 127 13.42 12.43 -3.18
N LYS A 128 14.41 11.57 -3.45
CA LYS A 128 14.96 11.35 -4.79
C LYS A 128 14.38 10.07 -5.41
N THR A 129 14.18 10.09 -6.73
CA THR A 129 13.81 8.88 -7.49
C THR A 129 14.82 7.76 -7.24
N PRO A 130 14.38 6.51 -7.01
CA PRO A 130 15.27 5.38 -6.86
C PRO A 130 16.16 5.14 -8.06
N SER A 131 17.42 4.76 -7.81
CA SER A 131 18.20 4.07 -8.85
C SER A 131 17.64 2.67 -9.08
N GLY A 132 17.87 2.10 -10.27
CA GLY A 132 17.47 0.72 -10.57
C GLY A 132 18.06 -0.30 -9.59
N LYS A 133 19.31 -0.10 -9.13
CA LYS A 133 19.96 -0.94 -8.11
C LYS A 133 19.27 -0.86 -6.74
N GLU A 134 18.87 0.33 -6.32
CA GLU A 134 18.13 0.50 -5.06
C GLU A 134 16.76 -0.18 -5.15
N ALA A 135 15.99 0.07 -6.21
CA ALA A 135 14.69 -0.55 -6.44
C ALA A 135 14.78 -2.08 -6.50
N ALA A 136 15.71 -2.63 -7.27
CA ALA A 136 15.96 -4.08 -7.34
C ALA A 136 16.38 -4.64 -5.98
N GLY A 137 17.15 -3.88 -5.19
CA GLY A 137 17.53 -4.24 -3.84
C GLY A 137 16.35 -4.39 -2.88
N HIS A 138 15.36 -3.48 -2.96
CA HIS A 138 14.13 -3.55 -2.18
C HIS A 138 13.25 -4.74 -2.60
N ILE A 139 12.99 -4.88 -3.90
CA ILE A 139 12.19 -5.99 -4.45
C ILE A 139 12.85 -7.33 -4.11
N ARG A 140 14.17 -7.43 -4.19
CA ARG A 140 14.92 -8.64 -3.80
C ARG A 140 14.72 -9.04 -2.35
N ARG A 141 14.75 -8.08 -1.43
CA ARG A 141 14.54 -8.35 0.00
C ARG A 141 13.11 -8.81 0.26
N LEU A 142 12.13 -8.15 -0.37
CA LEU A 142 10.72 -8.54 -0.29
C LEU A 142 10.50 -9.95 -0.82
N VAL A 143 10.89 -10.23 -2.06
CA VAL A 143 10.68 -11.53 -2.72
C VAL A 143 11.37 -12.65 -1.95
N ARG A 144 12.61 -12.44 -1.48
CA ARG A 144 13.28 -13.45 -0.64
C ARG A 144 12.50 -13.75 0.64
N HIS A 145 11.96 -12.72 1.27
CA HIS A 145 11.17 -12.89 2.48
C HIS A 145 9.87 -13.66 2.16
N LEU A 146 9.12 -13.26 1.12
CA LEU A 146 7.91 -13.95 0.67
C LEU A 146 8.19 -15.42 0.35
N ARG A 147 9.27 -15.73 -0.37
CA ARG A 147 9.65 -17.10 -0.73
C ARG A 147 9.94 -18.02 0.45
N ARG A 148 10.29 -17.48 1.63
CA ARG A 148 10.44 -18.28 2.86
C ARG A 148 9.10 -18.74 3.42
N ASN A 149 8.07 -17.93 3.26
CA ASN A 149 6.70 -18.26 3.68
C ASN A 149 5.95 -19.03 2.57
N TRP A 150 6.21 -18.67 1.32
CA TRP A 150 5.48 -19.09 0.12
C TRP A 150 6.46 -19.53 -0.99
N PRO A 151 7.04 -20.73 -0.88
CA PRO A 151 8.05 -21.21 -1.82
C PRO A 151 7.51 -21.32 -3.25
N ASP A 152 6.26 -21.76 -3.41
CA ASP A 152 5.68 -22.12 -4.72
C ASP A 152 4.70 -21.09 -5.29
N THR A 153 4.32 -20.07 -4.52
CA THR A 153 3.40 -19.01 -4.97
C THR A 153 3.97 -18.27 -6.18
N HIS A 154 3.21 -18.13 -7.25
CA HIS A 154 3.60 -17.28 -8.36
C HIS A 154 3.57 -15.79 -7.95
N ILE A 155 4.66 -15.05 -8.14
CA ILE A 155 4.74 -13.63 -7.74
C ILE A 155 4.85 -12.79 -9.00
N THR A 156 3.96 -11.80 -9.12
CA THR A 156 4.02 -10.75 -10.14
C THR A 156 4.23 -9.39 -9.47
N ILE A 157 5.17 -8.59 -9.96
CA ILE A 157 5.38 -7.19 -9.51
C ILE A 157 4.82 -6.23 -10.57
N ARG A 158 3.96 -5.31 -10.14
CA ARG A 158 3.38 -4.28 -11.02
C ARG A 158 3.74 -2.90 -10.51
N GLY A 159 4.14 -2.00 -11.39
CA GLY A 159 4.62 -0.67 -10.99
C GLY A 159 4.76 0.29 -12.16
N ASP A 160 5.04 1.55 -11.85
CA ASP A 160 5.24 2.59 -12.87
C ASP A 160 6.63 2.54 -13.52
N GLY A 161 6.86 3.46 -14.47
CA GLY A 161 8.05 3.51 -15.31
C GLY A 161 9.39 3.56 -14.58
N HIS A 162 9.43 4.11 -13.37
CA HIS A 162 10.66 4.14 -12.57
C HIS A 162 11.02 2.78 -11.95
N TYR A 163 10.09 1.81 -11.92
CA TYR A 163 10.38 0.40 -11.60
C TYR A 163 10.70 -0.44 -12.83
N GLY A 164 10.35 0.01 -14.04
CA GLY A 164 10.74 -0.59 -15.32
C GLY A 164 12.22 -0.46 -15.68
N ARG A 165 13.12 -0.42 -14.69
CA ARG A 165 14.58 -0.27 -14.85
C ARG A 165 15.22 -1.62 -15.18
N PRO A 166 16.32 -1.65 -15.97
CA PRO A 166 16.95 -2.90 -16.37
C PRO A 166 17.41 -3.77 -15.19
N GLU A 167 17.88 -3.18 -14.09
CA GLU A 167 18.29 -3.93 -12.90
C GLU A 167 17.13 -4.62 -12.19
N VAL A 168 15.95 -3.99 -12.18
CA VAL A 168 14.73 -4.57 -11.59
C VAL A 168 14.26 -5.73 -12.45
N MET A 169 14.11 -5.51 -13.76
CA MET A 169 13.67 -6.57 -14.68
C MET A 169 14.64 -7.75 -14.71
N ALA A 170 15.96 -7.49 -14.75
CA ALA A 170 16.97 -8.55 -14.69
C ALA A 170 16.94 -9.34 -13.38
N TYR A 171 16.64 -8.69 -12.26
CA TYR A 171 16.41 -9.40 -11.00
C TYR A 171 15.15 -10.28 -11.07
N CYS A 172 14.04 -9.75 -11.57
CA CYS A 172 12.79 -10.48 -11.71
C CYS A 172 12.95 -11.71 -12.61
N ASP A 173 13.61 -11.56 -13.77
CA ASP A 173 13.95 -12.65 -14.69
C ASP A 173 14.72 -13.76 -13.96
N ALA A 174 15.79 -13.40 -13.24
CA ALA A 174 16.64 -14.36 -12.52
C ALA A 174 15.92 -15.03 -11.34
N ALA A 175 14.99 -14.32 -10.68
CA ALA A 175 14.25 -14.81 -9.52
C ALA A 175 12.97 -15.56 -9.90
N ARG A 176 12.64 -15.68 -11.19
CA ARG A 176 11.36 -16.22 -11.70
C ARG A 176 10.17 -15.51 -11.06
N VAL A 177 10.22 -14.19 -11.13
CA VAL A 177 9.16 -13.27 -10.71
C VAL A 177 8.66 -12.57 -11.96
N ASP A 178 7.36 -12.63 -12.20
CA ASP A 178 6.78 -11.93 -13.33
C ASP A 178 6.65 -10.43 -13.05
N TYR A 179 6.56 -9.63 -14.11
CA TYR A 179 6.36 -8.21 -13.96
C TYR A 179 5.54 -7.58 -15.08
N VAL A 180 4.92 -6.45 -14.72
CA VAL A 180 4.22 -5.54 -15.62
C VAL A 180 4.57 -4.11 -15.20
N PHE A 181 5.47 -3.46 -15.93
CA PHE A 181 5.93 -2.12 -15.60
C PHE A 181 5.57 -1.12 -16.69
N GLY A 182 5.25 0.10 -16.28
CA GLY A 182 5.20 1.22 -17.22
C GLY A 182 6.55 1.34 -17.94
N LEU A 183 6.53 1.77 -19.20
CA LEU A 183 7.75 2.02 -19.96
C LEU A 183 7.72 3.44 -20.52
N PRO A 184 8.65 4.33 -20.12
CA PRO A 184 8.72 5.67 -20.69
C PRO A 184 8.92 5.64 -22.21
N THR A 185 8.14 6.45 -22.91
CA THR A 185 8.23 6.61 -24.36
C THR A 185 9.61 7.12 -24.77
N ASN A 186 10.16 6.56 -25.85
CA ASN A 186 11.42 7.00 -26.45
C ASN A 186 11.34 6.97 -27.98
N SER A 187 12.35 7.52 -28.67
CA SER A 187 12.38 7.64 -30.13
C SER A 187 12.29 6.30 -30.85
N ALA A 188 12.93 5.26 -30.33
CA ALA A 188 12.90 3.93 -30.94
C ALA A 188 11.50 3.30 -30.86
N LEU A 189 10.81 3.42 -29.71
CA LEU A 189 9.43 2.94 -29.59
C LEU A 189 8.45 3.74 -30.46
N ARG A 190 8.63 5.07 -30.58
CA ARG A 190 7.82 5.91 -31.46
C ARG A 190 7.99 5.55 -32.94
N ALA A 191 9.17 5.07 -33.32
CA ALA A 191 9.49 4.68 -34.69
C ALA A 191 9.30 3.18 -34.93
N ASP A 192 8.77 2.42 -33.96
CA ASP A 192 8.59 0.98 -34.10
C ASP A 192 7.53 0.69 -35.19
N PRO A 193 7.87 -0.05 -36.25
CA PRO A 193 6.97 -0.23 -37.39
C PRO A 193 5.63 -0.91 -37.02
N ALA A 194 5.65 -1.85 -36.07
CA ALA A 194 4.44 -2.54 -35.65
C ALA A 194 3.50 -1.61 -34.87
N ILE A 195 4.07 -0.75 -34.02
CA ILE A 195 3.29 0.24 -33.26
C ILE A 195 2.76 1.34 -34.19
N VAL A 196 3.61 1.88 -35.08
CA VAL A 196 3.24 2.94 -36.02
C VAL A 196 2.12 2.49 -36.95
N ALA A 197 2.21 1.29 -37.53
CA ALA A 197 1.19 0.76 -38.43
C ALA A 197 -0.20 0.67 -37.76
N VAL A 198 -0.26 0.18 -36.52
CA VAL A 198 -1.53 0.11 -35.76
C VAL A 198 -2.02 1.50 -35.37
N ALA A 199 -1.10 2.42 -35.07
CA ALA A 199 -1.44 3.78 -34.67
C ALA A 199 -2.02 4.61 -35.81
N ASP A 200 -1.42 4.54 -37.01
CA ASP A 200 -1.94 5.18 -38.21
C ASP A 200 -3.31 4.62 -38.58
N ALA A 201 -3.46 3.30 -38.58
CA ALA A 201 -4.75 2.65 -38.82
C ALA A 201 -5.82 3.07 -37.79
N CYS A 202 -5.44 3.21 -36.51
CA CYS A 202 -6.33 3.68 -35.46
C CYS A 202 -6.79 5.13 -35.73
N ALA A 203 -5.88 6.04 -36.08
CA ALA A 203 -6.20 7.42 -36.37
C ALA A 203 -7.12 7.58 -37.59
N VAL A 204 -6.83 6.86 -38.67
CA VAL A 204 -7.66 6.85 -39.90
C VAL A 204 -9.05 6.33 -39.59
N LYS A 205 -9.15 5.17 -38.91
CA LYS A 205 -10.44 4.56 -38.57
C LYS A 205 -11.27 5.43 -37.64
N ARG A 206 -10.64 6.10 -36.66
CA ARG A 206 -11.29 7.09 -35.78
C ARG A 206 -11.88 8.25 -36.59
N ALA A 207 -11.10 8.80 -37.53
CA ALA A 207 -11.53 9.93 -38.36
C ALA A 207 -12.69 9.55 -39.29
N GLN A 208 -12.58 8.42 -40.01
CA GLN A 208 -13.62 7.93 -40.92
C GLN A 208 -14.95 7.66 -40.20
N ARG A 209 -14.90 7.13 -38.98
CA ARG A 209 -16.09 6.82 -38.16
C ARG A 209 -16.56 8.00 -37.30
N GLN A 210 -15.85 9.13 -37.34
CA GLN A 210 -16.09 10.31 -36.51
C GLN A 210 -16.19 9.98 -35.01
N CYS A 211 -15.41 9.00 -34.53
CA CYS A 211 -15.41 8.66 -33.11
C CYS A 211 -14.71 9.76 -32.31
N PRO A 212 -15.23 10.13 -31.12
CA PRO A 212 -14.54 11.09 -30.24
C PRO A 212 -13.18 10.54 -29.77
N VAL A 213 -13.15 9.25 -29.43
CA VAL A 213 -11.95 8.49 -29.06
C VAL A 213 -12.06 7.09 -29.66
N LEU A 214 -10.95 6.54 -30.14
CA LEU A 214 -10.80 5.14 -30.53
C LEU A 214 -9.52 4.59 -29.91
N ARG A 215 -9.59 3.39 -29.33
CA ARG A 215 -8.46 2.72 -28.70
C ARG A 215 -8.13 1.42 -29.44
N ASN A 216 -6.85 1.20 -29.67
CA ASN A 216 -6.27 -0.02 -30.21
C ASN A 216 -5.03 -0.41 -29.39
N TYR A 217 -4.52 -1.62 -29.66
CA TYR A 217 -3.34 -2.15 -28.98
C TYR A 217 -2.39 -2.75 -30.00
N ALA A 218 -1.10 -2.67 -29.68
CA ALA A 218 -0.05 -3.30 -30.45
C ALA A 218 0.99 -3.89 -29.49
N GLU A 219 1.81 -4.79 -30.00
CA GLU A 219 2.94 -5.33 -29.26
C GLU A 219 4.18 -5.42 -30.13
N THR A 220 5.34 -5.35 -29.49
CA THR A 220 6.64 -5.46 -30.12
C THR A 220 7.64 -6.12 -29.16
N ARG A 221 8.82 -6.49 -29.68
CA ARG A 221 9.97 -6.89 -28.85
C ARG A 221 10.98 -5.75 -28.84
N TYR A 222 11.21 -5.19 -27.65
CA TYR A 222 12.07 -4.02 -27.48
C TYR A 222 13.17 -4.28 -26.46
N GLY A 223 14.36 -3.78 -26.73
CA GLY A 223 15.48 -3.78 -25.80
C GLY A 223 16.33 -2.54 -25.98
N ALA A 224 16.46 -1.72 -24.93
CA ALA A 224 17.42 -0.63 -24.94
C ALA A 224 18.85 -1.18 -24.97
N LYS A 225 19.82 -0.39 -25.43
CA LYS A 225 21.25 -0.80 -25.49
C LYS A 225 21.81 -1.25 -24.13
N THR A 226 21.25 -0.74 -23.03
CA THR A 226 21.65 -1.09 -21.66
C THR A 226 21.03 -2.40 -21.17
N TRP A 227 20.11 -3.00 -21.93
CA TRP A 227 19.42 -4.23 -21.57
C TRP A 227 20.17 -5.43 -22.16
N LYS A 228 20.15 -6.55 -21.43
CA LYS A 228 20.80 -7.80 -21.90
C LYS A 228 19.99 -8.56 -22.96
N CYS A 229 18.72 -8.23 -23.12
CA CYS A 229 17.80 -8.93 -24.02
C CYS A 229 16.60 -8.05 -24.39
N GLN A 230 15.93 -8.40 -25.49
CA GLN A 230 14.66 -7.80 -25.86
C GLN A 230 13.51 -8.42 -25.06
N ARG A 231 12.62 -7.57 -24.58
CA ARG A 231 11.43 -7.92 -23.79
C ARG A 231 10.17 -7.62 -24.57
N ARG A 232 9.08 -8.27 -24.18
CA ARG A 232 7.75 -7.97 -24.71
C ARG A 232 7.33 -6.58 -24.24
N VAL A 233 6.94 -5.73 -25.19
CA VAL A 233 6.39 -4.41 -24.92
C VAL A 233 5.02 -4.32 -25.57
N VAL A 234 4.06 -3.88 -24.77
CA VAL A 234 2.68 -3.64 -25.18
C VAL A 234 2.46 -2.14 -25.26
N ALA A 235 1.81 -1.68 -26.32
CA ALA A 235 1.39 -0.30 -26.49
C ALA A 235 -0.13 -0.20 -26.46
N ARG A 236 -0.66 0.66 -25.58
CA ARG A 236 -2.02 1.18 -25.71
C ARG A 236 -1.97 2.42 -26.57
N ILE A 237 -2.74 2.41 -27.66
CA ILE A 237 -2.81 3.48 -28.65
C ILE A 237 -4.21 4.07 -28.60
N GLU A 238 -4.30 5.36 -28.26
CA GLU A 238 -5.55 6.09 -28.19
C GLU A 238 -5.53 7.25 -29.17
N ALA A 239 -6.42 7.22 -30.16
CA ALA A 239 -6.62 8.31 -31.10
C ALA A 239 -7.87 9.10 -30.68
N SER A 240 -7.70 10.39 -30.42
CA SER A 240 -8.77 11.31 -30.05
C SER A 240 -8.89 12.46 -31.04
N THR A 241 -9.90 13.31 -30.87
CA THR A 241 -9.99 14.60 -31.57
C THR A 241 -8.84 15.55 -31.23
N LEU A 242 -8.12 15.34 -30.12
CA LEU A 242 -6.99 16.16 -29.67
C LEU A 242 -5.63 15.61 -30.12
N GLY A 243 -5.62 14.48 -30.84
CA GLY A 243 -4.41 13.80 -31.29
C GLY A 243 -4.25 12.41 -30.69
N MET A 244 -3.02 11.91 -30.76
CA MET A 244 -2.66 10.53 -30.46
C MET A 244 -1.89 10.42 -29.15
N ASP A 245 -2.35 9.55 -28.25
CA ASP A 245 -1.66 9.20 -27.01
C ASP A 245 -1.26 7.71 -27.08
N ILE A 246 0.06 7.43 -27.02
CA ILE A 246 0.60 6.08 -26.98
C ILE A 246 1.38 5.87 -25.68
N ARG A 247 0.97 4.85 -24.92
CA ARG A 247 1.59 4.47 -23.65
C ARG A 247 2.09 3.05 -23.73
N TYR A 248 3.27 2.82 -23.18
CA TYR A 248 3.96 1.54 -23.28
C TYR A 248 4.06 0.87 -21.91
N VAL A 249 3.99 -0.45 -21.93
CA VAL A 249 4.18 -1.34 -20.79
C VAL A 249 5.16 -2.43 -21.20
N VAL A 250 6.16 -2.69 -20.36
CA VAL A 250 7.09 -3.82 -20.51
C VAL A 250 6.67 -4.95 -19.58
N THR A 251 6.68 -6.18 -20.08
CA THR A 251 6.23 -7.34 -19.29
C THR A 251 7.08 -8.59 -19.57
N SER A 252 7.16 -9.48 -18.58
CA SER A 252 7.69 -10.84 -18.73
C SER A 252 6.62 -11.85 -19.18
N LEU A 253 5.33 -11.49 -19.09
CA LEU A 253 4.23 -12.40 -19.39
C LEU A 253 4.23 -12.79 -20.87
N ALA A 254 4.39 -14.08 -21.14
CA ALA A 254 4.49 -14.62 -22.49
C ALA A 254 3.12 -14.71 -23.21
N THR A 255 2.02 -14.82 -22.45
CA THR A 255 0.67 -15.05 -22.97
C THR A 255 -0.26 -13.85 -22.70
N GLY A 256 -1.48 -13.90 -23.23
CA GLY A 256 -2.50 -12.84 -23.11
C GLY A 256 -2.38 -11.79 -24.22
N SER A 257 -3.50 -11.18 -24.60
CA SER A 257 -3.50 -10.13 -25.63
C SER A 257 -2.86 -8.83 -25.10
N ALA A 258 -2.35 -7.99 -26.00
CA ALA A 258 -1.87 -6.65 -25.68
C ALA A 258 -2.92 -5.83 -24.90
N GLU A 259 -4.20 -5.95 -25.29
CA GLU A 259 -5.32 -5.35 -24.56
C GLU A 259 -5.42 -5.85 -23.12
N HIS A 260 -5.38 -7.17 -22.90
CA HIS A 260 -5.49 -7.73 -21.56
C HIS A 260 -4.32 -7.32 -20.66
N ILE A 261 -3.08 -7.34 -21.20
CA ILE A 261 -1.89 -6.90 -20.46
C ILE A 261 -2.04 -5.44 -20.03
N TYR A 262 -2.54 -4.56 -20.89
CA TYR A 262 -2.65 -3.15 -20.55
C TYR A 262 -3.89 -2.85 -19.71
N ASP A 263 -5.10 -3.10 -20.22
CA ASP A 263 -6.34 -2.64 -19.59
C ASP A 263 -6.73 -3.47 -18.37
N THR A 264 -6.47 -4.78 -18.36
CA THR A 264 -6.83 -5.63 -17.22
C THR A 264 -5.70 -5.72 -16.21
N LEU A 265 -4.48 -6.06 -16.65
CA LEU A 265 -3.37 -6.27 -15.73
C LEU A 265 -2.69 -4.96 -15.33
N TYR A 266 -2.22 -4.13 -16.27
CA TYR A 266 -1.47 -2.93 -15.92
C TYR A 266 -2.35 -1.87 -15.24
N CYS A 267 -3.52 -1.54 -15.81
CA CYS A 267 -4.39 -0.49 -15.28
C CYS A 267 -4.97 -0.78 -13.89
N ALA A 268 -5.08 -2.06 -13.49
CA ALA A 268 -5.46 -2.41 -12.12
C ALA A 268 -4.48 -1.88 -11.06
N ARG A 269 -3.25 -1.46 -11.44
CA ARG A 269 -2.30 -0.75 -10.56
C ARG A 269 -2.90 0.53 -9.96
N GLY A 270 -3.86 1.17 -10.63
CA GLY A 270 -4.54 2.37 -10.11
C GLY A 270 -5.20 2.16 -8.74
N GLN A 271 -5.48 0.92 -8.34
CA GLN A 271 -5.95 0.64 -6.98
C GLN A 271 -4.90 0.91 -5.90
N ALA A 272 -3.60 0.79 -6.21
CA ALA A 272 -2.55 1.13 -5.26
C ALA A 272 -2.62 2.61 -4.86
N GLU A 273 -2.90 3.50 -5.80
CA GLU A 273 -3.09 4.94 -5.53
C GLU A 273 -4.26 5.18 -4.56
N ASN A 274 -5.38 4.48 -4.73
CA ASN A 274 -6.52 4.54 -3.79
C ASN A 274 -6.13 4.06 -2.39
N LEU A 275 -5.36 2.97 -2.29
CA LEU A 275 -4.91 2.44 -0.99
C LEU A 275 -3.90 3.37 -0.31
N ILE A 276 -3.00 3.98 -1.07
CA ILE A 276 -2.06 5.00 -0.58
C ILE A 276 -2.84 6.21 -0.08
N LYS A 277 -3.81 6.70 -0.88
CA LYS A 277 -4.67 7.82 -0.50
C LYS A 277 -5.41 7.52 0.80
N ARG A 278 -6.00 6.33 0.95
CA ARG A 278 -6.63 5.89 2.21
C ARG A 278 -5.64 5.88 3.37
N HIS A 279 -4.43 5.36 3.16
CA HIS A 279 -3.41 5.27 4.20
C HIS A 279 -2.96 6.67 4.69
N LYS A 280 -2.84 7.63 3.77
CA LYS A 280 -2.53 9.02 4.08
C LYS A 280 -3.72 9.75 4.68
N SER A 281 -4.81 9.92 3.94
CA SER A 281 -5.90 10.80 4.34
C SER A 281 -6.72 10.30 5.53
N GLN A 282 -6.72 8.99 5.80
CA GLN A 282 -7.54 8.42 6.86
C GLN A 282 -6.73 7.84 8.01
N LEU A 283 -5.43 7.59 7.81
CA LEU A 283 -4.55 7.07 8.84
C LEU A 283 -3.30 7.92 9.07
N ALA A 284 -3.13 9.03 8.37
CA ALA A 284 -2.02 9.96 8.52
C ALA A 284 -0.64 9.31 8.35
N SER A 285 -0.50 8.37 7.40
CA SER A 285 0.79 7.69 7.17
C SER A 285 1.90 8.60 6.67
N ASP A 286 1.55 9.78 6.17
CA ASP A 286 2.43 10.89 5.78
C ASP A 286 2.69 11.88 6.93
N ARG A 287 2.26 11.56 8.16
CA ARG A 287 2.59 12.34 9.35
C ARG A 287 3.98 12.01 9.87
N THR A 288 4.99 12.42 9.10
CA THR A 288 6.42 12.28 9.41
C THR A 288 6.93 13.48 10.19
N SER A 289 6.60 13.53 11.49
CA SER A 289 6.89 14.69 12.35
C SER A 289 8.27 14.62 13.05
N CYS A 290 9.04 13.53 12.88
CA CYS A 290 10.29 13.34 13.59
C CYS A 290 11.50 13.88 12.83
N ARG A 291 12.54 14.33 13.56
CA ARG A 291 13.81 14.75 12.92
C ARG A 291 14.60 13.58 12.34
N SER A 292 14.51 12.41 12.98
CA SER A 292 15.24 11.19 12.60
C SER A 292 14.48 10.40 11.53
N ALA A 293 15.20 9.95 10.50
CA ALA A 293 14.61 9.11 9.46
C ALA A 293 14.18 7.73 10.02
N ASN A 294 14.91 7.19 11.00
CA ASN A 294 14.54 5.93 11.64
C ASN A 294 13.22 6.08 12.41
N ALA A 295 13.02 7.19 13.11
CA ALA A 295 11.78 7.46 13.83
C ALA A 295 10.59 7.62 12.87
N ASN A 296 10.78 8.33 11.75
CA ASN A 296 9.75 8.44 10.71
C ASN A 296 9.43 7.08 10.07
N GLN A 297 10.43 6.21 9.85
CA GLN A 297 10.20 4.84 9.39
C GLN A 297 9.41 4.02 10.43
N MET A 298 9.70 4.18 11.73
CA MET A 298 8.94 3.53 12.79
C MET A 298 7.48 3.98 12.77
N ARG A 299 7.22 5.29 12.66
CA ARG A 299 5.87 5.83 12.54
C ARG A 299 5.14 5.23 11.35
N LEU A 300 5.74 5.23 10.17
CA LEU A 300 5.14 4.62 8.98
C LEU A 300 4.74 3.14 9.22
N ILE A 301 5.56 2.38 9.94
CA ILE A 301 5.22 1.00 10.35
C ILE A 301 4.00 1.00 11.30
N LEU A 302 3.94 1.88 12.29
CA LEU A 302 2.83 1.98 13.23
C LEU A 302 1.51 2.39 12.56
N HIS A 303 1.56 3.31 11.60
CA HIS A 303 0.41 3.68 10.77
C HIS A 303 -0.04 2.51 9.90
N THR A 304 0.90 1.73 9.36
CA THR A 304 0.56 0.51 8.61
C THR A 304 -0.05 -0.58 9.50
N ALA A 305 0.41 -0.71 10.74
CA ALA A 305 -0.21 -1.63 11.67
C ALA A 305 -1.62 -1.19 12.09
N ALA A 306 -1.86 0.13 12.21
CA ALA A 306 -3.22 0.66 12.39
C ALA A 306 -4.11 0.39 11.15
N TYR A 307 -3.54 0.45 9.94
CA TYR A 307 -4.23 0.02 8.71
C TYR A 307 -4.69 -1.43 8.84
N TRP A 308 -3.80 -2.34 9.23
CA TRP A 308 -4.13 -3.76 9.42
C TRP A 308 -5.27 -3.97 10.42
N LEU A 309 -5.32 -3.21 11.52
CA LEU A 309 -6.41 -3.30 12.50
C LEU A 309 -7.76 -2.93 11.89
N LEU A 310 -7.85 -1.77 11.22
CA LEU A 310 -9.09 -1.32 10.60
C LEU A 310 -9.51 -2.23 9.44
N TRP A 311 -8.56 -2.65 8.62
CA TRP A 311 -8.79 -3.62 7.56
C TRP A 311 -9.35 -4.94 8.13
N ARG A 312 -8.77 -5.45 9.23
CA ARG A 312 -9.25 -6.70 9.86
C ARG A 312 -10.67 -6.57 10.42
N ILE A 313 -10.99 -5.44 11.04
CA ILE A 313 -12.36 -5.14 11.49
C ILE A 313 -13.31 -5.15 10.28
N GLN A 314 -12.94 -4.48 9.20
CA GLN A 314 -13.73 -4.44 7.97
C GLN A 314 -13.94 -5.84 7.37
N GLN A 315 -12.90 -6.69 7.32
CA GLN A 315 -13.02 -8.07 6.84
C GLN A 315 -13.86 -8.96 7.74
N ALA A 316 -13.94 -8.66 9.03
CA ALA A 316 -14.79 -9.40 9.96
C ALA A 316 -16.28 -9.03 9.81
N MET A 317 -16.64 -7.95 9.11
CA MET A 317 -18.03 -7.57 8.91
C MET A 317 -18.75 -8.52 7.94
N PRO A 318 -20.06 -8.78 8.13
CA PRO A 318 -20.89 -9.37 7.08
C PRO A 318 -20.85 -8.48 5.84
N ARG A 319 -20.74 -9.07 4.64
CA ARG A 319 -20.72 -8.30 3.38
C ARG A 319 -21.98 -7.46 3.15
N THR A 320 -23.09 -7.86 3.76
CA THR A 320 -24.38 -7.15 3.73
C THR A 320 -24.45 -5.96 4.69
N ALA A 321 -23.50 -5.82 5.61
CA ALA A 321 -23.49 -4.70 6.55
C ALA A 321 -23.13 -3.39 5.82
N ALA A 322 -23.88 -2.33 6.07
CA ALA A 322 -23.65 -1.02 5.44
C ALA A 322 -22.22 -0.48 5.65
N LEU A 323 -21.59 -0.83 6.78
CA LEU A 323 -20.22 -0.41 7.09
C LEU A 323 -19.13 -1.29 6.45
N ALA A 324 -19.47 -2.42 5.81
CA ALA A 324 -18.47 -3.34 5.25
C ALA A 324 -17.63 -2.71 4.12
N SER A 325 -18.18 -1.73 3.40
CA SER A 325 -17.48 -0.97 2.37
C SER A 325 -17.17 0.48 2.78
N ALA A 326 -17.37 0.83 4.05
CA ALA A 326 -17.16 2.20 4.53
C ALA A 326 -15.67 2.55 4.61
N GLU A 327 -15.38 3.85 4.57
CA GLU A 327 -14.05 4.39 4.79
C GLU A 327 -13.61 4.23 6.25
N PHE A 328 -12.30 4.16 6.48
CA PHE A 328 -11.70 4.02 7.81
C PHE A 328 -12.09 5.15 8.77
N THR A 329 -12.27 6.37 8.26
CA THR A 329 -12.79 7.48 9.07
C THR A 329 -14.20 7.20 9.59
N THR A 330 -15.07 6.63 8.75
CA THR A 330 -16.43 6.24 9.15
C THR A 330 -16.38 5.09 10.15
N LEU A 331 -15.56 4.06 9.89
CA LEU A 331 -15.39 2.94 10.81
C LEU A 331 -14.89 3.41 12.17
N ARG A 332 -13.91 4.31 12.20
CA ARG A 332 -13.39 4.92 13.43
C ARG A 332 -14.50 5.57 14.24
N LEU A 333 -15.32 6.43 13.62
CA LEU A 333 -16.38 7.16 14.33
C LEU A 333 -17.51 6.25 14.79
N ARG A 334 -17.88 5.26 13.97
CA ARG A 334 -19.03 4.39 14.23
C ARG A 334 -18.72 3.22 15.14
N LEU A 335 -17.46 2.76 15.19
CA LEU A 335 -17.07 1.53 15.88
C LEU A 335 -15.99 1.70 16.95
N LEU A 336 -15.12 2.71 16.86
CA LEU A 336 -13.97 2.86 17.77
C LEU A 336 -14.12 4.05 18.72
N LYS A 337 -14.54 5.21 18.21
CA LYS A 337 -14.76 6.44 19.00
C LYS A 337 -16.23 6.55 19.41
N VAL A 338 -16.71 5.54 20.14
CA VAL A 338 -18.10 5.47 20.62
C VAL A 338 -18.12 5.60 22.13
N ALA A 339 -19.05 6.41 22.65
CA ALA A 339 -19.25 6.53 24.08
C ALA A 339 -19.79 5.22 24.66
N ALA A 340 -19.12 4.71 25.68
CA ALA A 340 -19.56 3.56 26.45
C ALA A 340 -19.20 3.75 27.93
N ARG A 341 -20.03 3.21 28.82
CA ARG A 341 -19.70 3.12 30.24
C ARG A 341 -18.95 1.83 30.48
N VAL A 342 -17.69 1.94 30.88
CA VAL A 342 -16.86 0.81 31.33
C VAL A 342 -16.99 0.72 32.85
N VAL A 343 -17.28 -0.48 33.37
CA VAL A 343 -17.40 -0.74 34.80
C VAL A 343 -16.53 -1.92 35.18
N GLU A 344 -15.58 -1.69 36.07
CA GLU A 344 -14.77 -2.73 36.71
C GLU A 344 -15.51 -3.31 37.92
N SER A 345 -15.47 -4.62 38.08
CA SER A 345 -15.94 -5.31 39.29
C SER A 345 -14.98 -6.44 39.63
N ALA A 346 -15.08 -6.98 40.85
CA ALA A 346 -14.15 -7.98 41.36
C ALA A 346 -13.94 -9.22 40.46
N SER A 347 -14.94 -9.59 39.64
CA SER A 347 -14.89 -10.79 38.79
C SER A 347 -15.08 -10.55 37.30
N ARG A 348 -15.38 -9.32 36.87
CA ARG A 348 -15.71 -9.01 35.46
C ARG A 348 -15.58 -7.53 35.13
N ILE A 349 -15.34 -7.28 33.85
CA ILE A 349 -15.40 -5.95 33.25
C ILE A 349 -16.66 -5.89 32.37
N ARG A 350 -17.46 -4.85 32.53
CA ARG A 350 -18.68 -4.63 31.72
C ARG A 350 -18.50 -3.38 30.87
N ILE A 351 -18.81 -3.49 29.57
CA ILE A 351 -18.88 -2.36 28.64
C ILE A 351 -20.35 -2.18 28.26
N ALA A 352 -20.93 -1.06 28.68
CA ALA A 352 -22.32 -0.71 28.38
C ALA A 352 -22.36 0.41 27.34
N PHE A 353 -22.90 0.12 26.17
CA PHE A 353 -23.17 1.10 25.13
C PHE A 353 -24.55 1.77 25.34
N ALA A 354 -24.80 2.88 24.65
CA ALA A 354 -26.12 3.49 24.62
C ALA A 354 -27.18 2.49 24.13
N SER A 355 -28.36 2.47 24.75
CA SER A 355 -29.46 1.57 24.38
C SER A 355 -29.94 1.76 22.94
N ALA A 356 -29.84 2.99 22.43
CA ALA A 356 -30.15 3.37 21.05
C ALA A 356 -28.93 3.35 20.11
N CYS A 357 -27.85 2.62 20.44
CA CYS A 357 -26.67 2.52 19.59
C CYS A 357 -27.06 1.96 18.19
N PRO A 358 -26.89 2.73 17.10
CA PRO A 358 -27.35 2.31 15.77
C PRO A 358 -26.69 1.02 15.26
N ASP A 359 -25.45 0.76 15.68
CA ASP A 359 -24.63 -0.36 15.21
C ASP A 359 -24.56 -1.52 16.21
N ALA A 360 -25.49 -1.61 17.18
CA ALA A 360 -25.45 -2.61 18.26
C ALA A 360 -25.35 -4.06 17.76
N ASP A 361 -26.10 -4.42 16.71
CA ASP A 361 -26.05 -5.76 16.10
C ASP A 361 -24.71 -6.03 15.43
N LEU A 362 -24.14 -5.01 14.79
CA LEU A 362 -22.83 -5.13 14.16
C LEU A 362 -21.73 -5.32 15.21
N PHE A 363 -21.76 -4.57 16.32
CA PHE A 363 -20.84 -4.77 17.44
C PHE A 363 -20.91 -6.21 17.96
N ARG A 364 -22.11 -6.75 18.19
CA ARG A 364 -22.29 -8.15 18.62
C ARG A 364 -21.69 -9.13 17.62
N ALA A 365 -21.98 -8.95 16.33
CA ALA A 365 -21.45 -9.82 15.28
C ALA A 365 -19.91 -9.78 15.19
N LEU A 366 -19.32 -8.59 15.30
CA LEU A 366 -17.87 -8.39 15.28
C LEU A 366 -17.19 -9.05 16.48
N VAL A 367 -17.73 -8.85 17.68
CA VAL A 367 -17.18 -9.48 18.90
C VAL A 367 -17.19 -10.99 18.77
N LEU A 368 -18.27 -11.60 18.27
CA LEU A 368 -18.35 -13.05 18.10
C LEU A 368 -17.35 -13.59 17.07
N ARG A 369 -17.09 -12.84 15.99
CA ARG A 369 -16.17 -13.25 14.92
C ARG A 369 -14.69 -13.02 15.25
N LEU A 370 -14.41 -11.98 16.02
CA LEU A 370 -13.04 -11.60 16.40
C LEU A 370 -12.61 -12.24 17.72
N LYS A 371 -13.55 -12.85 18.48
CA LYS A 371 -13.20 -13.61 19.66
C LYS A 371 -12.25 -14.74 19.25
N PRO A 372 -11.07 -14.85 19.88
CA PRO A 372 -10.23 -16.03 19.69
C PRO A 372 -11.05 -17.28 20.01
N ALA A 373 -10.87 -18.35 19.24
CA ALA A 373 -11.40 -19.64 19.64
C ALA A 373 -10.92 -19.93 21.08
N PRO A 374 -11.77 -20.46 21.97
CA PRO A 374 -11.31 -20.83 23.30
C PRO A 374 -10.13 -21.78 23.16
N THR A 375 -8.98 -21.34 23.66
CA THR A 375 -7.75 -22.14 23.78
C THR A 375 -7.90 -23.19 24.85
#